data_AF-A0AB38S791-F1
#
_entry.id   AF-A0AB38S791-F1
#
_cell.length_a   1.000
_cell.length_b   1.000
_cell.length_c   1.000
_cell.angle_alpha   90.00
_cell.angle_beta   90.00
_cell.angle_gamma   90.00
#
_symmetry.space_group_name_H-M   'P 1'
#
loop_
_entity.id
_entity.type
_entity.pdbx_description
1 polymer ?
#
loop_
_entity_poly.entity_id
_entity_poly.type
_entity_poly.pdbx_seq_one_letter_code
_entity_poly.pdbx_strand_id
1 'polypeptide(L)'
;MVIAILFAMVFLATMVYGPLGALLVELFPVRTPYSGVSVALQLGNGWIGGFAPFVATAVVIATGNIFAGPWYTVVFAGLTAIVGALLLPETRGRDITV
;
A
#
# COMPACT_ATOMS: atom_id res chain seq x y z
N MET A 1 8.08 -22.14 17.55
CA MET A 1 7.50 -20.82 17.81
C MET A 1 7.90 -19.79 16.74
N VAL A 2 9.20 -19.54 16.51
CA VAL A 2 9.67 -18.55 15.51
C VAL A 2 9.16 -18.82 14.08
N ILE A 3 9.23 -20.06 13.61
CA ILE A 3 8.76 -20.44 12.26
C ILE A 3 7.26 -20.13 12.07
N ALA A 4 6.44 -20.37 13.09
CA ALA A 4 5.00 -20.09 13.02
C ALA A 4 4.71 -18.58 12.93
N ILE A 5 5.47 -17.76 13.66
CA ILE A 5 5.35 -16.29 13.62
C ILE A 5 5.78 -15.77 12.24
N LEU A 6 6.92 -16.24 11.72
CA LEU A 6 7.39 -15.87 10.39
C LEU A 6 6.41 -16.31 9.29
N PHE A 7 5.86 -17.52 9.41
CA PHE A 7 4.84 -18.00 8.48
C PHE A 7 3.59 -17.11 8.51
N ALA A 8 3.09 -16.76 9.69
CA ALA A 8 1.94 -15.89 9.83
C ALA A 8 2.18 -14.49 9.23
N MET A 9 3.36 -13.91 9.45
CA MET A 9 3.76 -12.62 8.88
C MET A 9 3.82 -12.67 7.34
N VAL A 10 4.48 -13.69 6.78
CA VAL A 10 4.61 -13.87 5.32
C VAL A 10 3.24 -14.13 4.70
N PHE A 11 2.42 -14.96 5.32
CA PHE A 11 1.07 -15.26 4.86
C PHE A 11 0.21 -13.99 4.78
N LEU A 12 0.19 -13.19 5.86
CA LEU A 12 -0.49 -11.90 5.88
C LEU A 12 0.04 -10.95 4.81
N ALA A 13 1.35 -10.86 4.62
CA ALA A 13 1.94 -10.04 3.57
C ALA A 13 1.48 -10.50 2.17
N THR A 14 1.51 -11.81 1.90
CA THR A 14 1.10 -12.35 0.59
C THR A 14 -0.37 -12.10 0.25
N MET A 15 -1.26 -12.11 1.24
CA MET A 15 -2.68 -11.78 1.02
C MET A 15 -2.90 -10.33 0.56
N VAL A 16 -2.01 -9.42 0.92
CA VAL A 16 -2.08 -8.00 0.51
C VAL A 16 -1.42 -7.81 -0.86
N TYR A 17 -0.25 -8.40 -1.08
CA TYR A 17 0.52 -8.24 -2.32
C TYR A 17 -0.09 -9.00 -3.52
N GLY A 18 -0.82 -10.09 -3.30
CA GLY A 18 -1.46 -10.87 -4.36
C GLY A 18 -2.51 -10.07 -5.16
N PRO A 19 -3.52 -9.48 -4.50
CA PRO A 19 -4.54 -8.65 -5.16
C PRO A 19 -3.98 -7.38 -5.81
N LEU A 20 -2.92 -6.80 -5.23
CA LEU A 20 -2.26 -5.59 -5.77
C LEU A 20 -1.82 -5.76 -7.22
N GLY A 21 -1.26 -6.93 -7.58
CA GLY A 21 -0.83 -7.22 -8.94
C GLY A 21 -1.99 -7.31 -9.94
N ALA A 22 -3.09 -7.97 -9.56
CA ALA A 22 -4.28 -8.10 -10.40
C ALA A 22 -4.98 -6.74 -10.61
N LEU A 23 -5.12 -5.96 -9.55
CA LEU A 23 -5.75 -4.65 -9.56
C LEU A 23 -5.04 -3.67 -10.49
N LEU A 24 -3.70 -3.67 -10.49
CA LEU A 24 -2.91 -2.78 -11.35
C LEU A 24 -3.06 -3.10 -12.84
N VAL A 25 -3.23 -4.38 -13.19
CA VAL A 25 -3.47 -4.82 -14.58
C VAL A 25 -4.87 -4.45 -15.05
N GLU A 26 -5.87 -4.48 -14.15
CA GLU A 26 -7.25 -4.06 -14.46
C GLU A 26 -7.41 -2.53 -14.60
N LEU A 27 -6.65 -1.74 -13.84
CA LEU A 27 -6.74 -0.27 -13.86
C LEU A 27 -5.97 0.39 -15.01
N PHE A 28 -4.93 -0.24 -15.55
CA PHE A 28 -4.09 0.34 -16.61
C PHE A 28 -4.10 -0.50 -17.91
N PRO A 29 -4.94 -0.16 -18.91
CA PRO A 29 -4.99 -0.86 -20.18
C PRO A 29 -3.75 -0.65 -21.07
N VAL A 30 -3.51 -1.63 -21.96
CA VAL A 30 -2.30 -1.99 -22.76
C VAL A 30 -1.60 -0.85 -23.56
N ARG A 31 -2.17 0.36 -23.62
CA ARG A 31 -1.64 1.46 -24.46
C ARG A 31 -0.59 2.34 -23.77
N THR A 32 -0.47 2.34 -22.44
CA THR A 32 0.63 2.99 -21.69
C THR A 32 1.09 2.19 -20.43
N PRO A 33 1.39 0.88 -20.54
CA PRO A 33 1.27 -0.04 -19.40
C PRO A 33 2.41 0.01 -18.37
N TYR A 34 3.61 0.54 -18.70
CA TYR A 34 4.77 0.41 -17.80
C TYR A 34 5.10 1.65 -16.98
N SER A 35 4.95 2.85 -17.58
CA SER A 35 5.28 4.10 -16.89
C SER A 35 4.23 4.45 -15.83
N GLY A 36 2.94 4.29 -16.14
CA GLY A 36 1.85 4.59 -15.20
C GLY A 36 1.87 3.70 -13.95
N VAL A 37 2.06 2.38 -14.15
CA VAL A 37 2.13 1.40 -13.05
C VAL A 37 3.36 1.62 -12.18
N SER A 38 4.54 1.84 -12.79
CA SER A 38 5.78 2.10 -12.05
C SER A 38 5.74 3.43 -11.31
N VAL A 39 5.22 4.50 -11.91
CA VAL A 39 5.08 5.80 -11.26
C VAL A 39 4.07 5.72 -10.11
N ALA A 40 2.93 5.05 -10.28
CA ALA A 40 1.97 4.88 -9.20
C ALA A 40 2.57 4.09 -8.02
N LEU A 41 3.25 2.98 -8.29
CA LEU A 41 3.90 2.15 -7.28
C LEU A 41 5.07 2.88 -6.59
N GLN A 42 5.93 3.55 -7.35
CA GLN A 42 7.09 4.24 -6.80
C GLN A 42 6.72 5.55 -6.10
N LEU A 43 5.72 6.28 -6.59
CA LEU A 43 5.23 7.49 -5.92
C LEU A 43 4.50 7.13 -4.63
N GLY A 44 3.67 6.08 -4.64
CA GLY A 44 3.01 5.56 -3.45
C GLY A 44 4.01 5.07 -2.39
N ASN A 45 4.93 4.18 -2.78
CA ASN A 45 5.94 3.66 -1.86
C ASN A 45 6.96 4.73 -1.43
N GLY A 46 7.35 5.63 -2.33
CA GLY A 46 8.31 6.69 -2.07
C GLY A 46 7.75 7.77 -1.15
N TRP A 47 6.52 8.21 -1.37
CA TRP A 47 5.90 9.26 -0.55
C TRP A 47 5.38 8.72 0.79
N ILE A 48 4.74 7.56 0.82
CA ILE A 48 4.15 7.04 2.06
C ILE A 48 5.20 6.25 2.85
N GLY A 49 5.99 5.42 2.18
CA GLY A 49 7.04 4.61 2.81
C GLY A 49 8.30 5.41 3.14
N GLY A 50 8.72 6.34 2.27
CA GLY A 50 9.94 7.13 2.46
C GLY A 50 9.84 8.20 3.55
N PHE A 51 8.67 8.80 3.75
CA PHE A 51 8.46 9.78 4.82
C PHE A 51 8.09 9.15 6.18
N ALA A 52 7.71 7.87 6.21
CA ALA A 52 7.39 7.15 7.44
C ALA A 52 8.48 7.24 8.53
N PRO A 53 9.79 7.01 8.26
CA PRO A 53 10.82 7.14 9.31
C PRO A 53 11.01 8.58 9.79
N PHE A 54 10.89 9.57 8.90
CA PHE A 54 11.02 10.99 9.26
C PHE A 54 9.87 11.45 10.16
N VAL A 55 8.64 11.10 9.80
CA VAL A 55 7.46 11.42 10.62
C VAL A 55 7.45 10.60 11.90
N ALA A 56 7.79 9.32 11.85
CA ALA A 56 7.87 8.48 13.05
C ALA A 56 8.87 9.03 14.06
N THR A 57 10.07 9.42 13.62
CA THR A 57 11.08 10.02 14.51
C THR A 57 10.64 11.39 15.03
N ALA A 58 10.07 12.25 14.18
CA ALA A 58 9.54 13.55 14.62
C ALA A 58 8.43 13.41 15.67
N VAL A 59 7.50 12.46 15.48
CA VAL A 59 6.40 12.21 16.42
C VAL A 59 6.92 11.62 17.74
N VAL A 60 7.89 10.72 17.69
CA VAL A 60 8.53 10.16 18.90
C VAL A 60 9.27 11.25 19.68
N ILE A 61 9.98 12.15 19.01
CA ILE A 61 10.66 13.29 19.64
C ILE A 61 9.64 14.24 20.29
N ALA A 62 8.54 14.55 19.61
CA ALA A 62 7.52 15.48 20.10
C ALA A 62 6.67 14.90 21.24
N THR A 63 6.39 13.59 21.22
CA THR A 63 5.47 12.93 22.16
C THR A 63 6.20 12.21 23.30
N GLY A 64 7.50 11.93 23.13
CA GLY A 64 8.28 11.07 24.03
C GLY A 64 7.89 9.58 24.00
N ASN A 65 6.92 9.20 23.17
CA ASN A 65 6.40 7.85 23.08
C ASN A 65 6.95 7.12 21.85
N ILE A 66 7.76 6.09 22.11
CA ILE A 66 8.41 5.24 21.09
C ILE A 66 7.40 4.46 20.23
N PHE A 67 6.20 4.19 20.77
CA PHE A 67 5.13 3.48 20.07
C PHE A 67 4.27 4.37 19.18
N ALA A 68 4.55 5.67 19.10
CA ALA A 68 3.78 6.58 18.25
C ALA A 68 4.19 6.50 16.77
N GLY A 69 5.38 5.98 16.46
CA GLY A 69 5.89 5.84 15.09
C GLY A 69 4.99 5.00 14.16
N PRO A 70 4.54 3.79 14.55
CA PRO A 70 3.64 2.97 13.76
C PRO A 70 2.26 3.59 13.50
N TRP A 71 1.82 4.56 14.29
CA TRP A 71 0.49 5.17 14.10
C TRP A 71 0.41 5.96 12.78
N TYR A 72 1.53 6.51 12.31
CA TYR A 72 1.60 7.18 11.00
C TYR A 72 1.21 6.24 9.85
N THR A 73 1.78 5.03 9.83
CA THR A 73 1.50 4.06 8.77
C THR A 73 0.08 3.50 8.88
N VAL A 74 -0.44 3.30 10.09
CA VAL A 74 -1.82 2.85 10.32
C VAL A 74 -2.84 3.90 9.86
N VAL A 75 -2.63 5.17 10.18
CA VAL A 75 -3.53 6.26 9.75
C VAL A 75 -3.50 6.41 8.23
N PHE A 76 -2.32 6.40 7.61
CA PHE A 76 -2.21 6.48 6.15
C PHE A 76 -2.81 5.25 5.47
N ALA A 77 -2.63 4.04 6.01
CA ALA A 77 -3.26 2.83 5.48
C ALA A 77 -4.79 2.87 5.58
N GLY A 78 -5.34 3.39 6.69
CA GLY A 78 -6.78 3.60 6.83
C GLY A 78 -7.31 4.62 5.84
N LEU A 79 -6.58 5.73 5.64
CA LEU A 79 -6.96 6.78 4.72
C LEU A 79 -6.91 6.30 3.26
N THR A 80 -5.88 5.54 2.86
CA THR A 80 -5.82 4.94 1.52
C THR A 80 -6.87 3.85 1.32
N ALA A 81 -7.25 3.12 2.36
CA ALA A 81 -8.36 2.17 2.28
C ALA A 81 -9.72 2.86 2.07
N ILE A 82 -9.97 3.99 2.77
CA ILE A 82 -11.20 4.79 2.60
C ILE A 82 -11.24 5.44 1.22
N VAL A 83 -10.14 6.12 0.84
CA VAL A 83 -9.98 6.72 -0.49
C VAL A 83 -10.12 5.64 -1.56
N GLY A 84 -9.50 4.48 -1.35
CA GLY A 84 -9.60 3.35 -2.25
C GLY A 84 -11.04 2.86 -2.41
N ALA A 85 -11.75 2.66 -1.31
CA ALA A 85 -13.15 2.22 -1.34
C ALA A 85 -14.11 3.24 -1.98
N LEU A 86 -13.81 4.53 -1.91
CA LEU A 86 -14.67 5.60 -2.45
C LEU A 86 -14.33 6.00 -3.90
N LEU A 87 -13.05 5.97 -4.27
CA LEU A 87 -12.55 6.50 -5.54
C LEU A 87 -12.12 5.41 -6.51
N LEU A 88 -11.92 4.15 -6.08
CA LEU A 88 -11.72 3.09 -7.06
C LEU A 88 -13.04 2.84 -7.81
N PRO A 89 -13.04 2.96 -9.15
CA PRO A 89 -14.14 2.46 -9.95
C PRO A 89 -14.20 0.94 -9.82
N GLU A 90 -15.41 0.39 -9.68
CA GLU A 90 -15.66 -1.05 -9.66
C GLU A 90 -15.07 -1.70 -10.93
N THR A 91 -14.04 -2.54 -10.77
CA THR A 91 -13.39 -3.24 -11.87
C THR A 91 -14.04 -4.58 -12.22
N ARG A 92 -15.07 -5.04 -11.47
CA ARG A 92 -15.84 -6.24 -11.85
C ARG A 92 -16.52 -6.07 -13.22
N GLY A 93 -15.92 -6.70 -14.24
CA GLY A 93 -16.52 -6.88 -15.56
C GLY A 93 -15.93 -6.02 -16.69
N ARG A 94 -14.77 -5.38 -16.50
CA ARG A 94 -14.14 -4.61 -17.58
C ARG A 94 -13.37 -5.55 -18.51
N ASP A 95 -13.83 -5.62 -19.76
CA ASP A 95 -13.26 -6.49 -20.80
C ASP A 95 -11.79 -6.10 -21.08
N ILE A 96 -10.87 -7.03 -20.82
CA ILE A 96 -9.41 -6.88 -21.00
C ILE A 96 -8.96 -7.31 -22.41
N THR A 97 -9.89 -7.55 -23.33
CA THR A 97 -9.61 -7.98 -24.71
C THR A 97 -9.92 -6.89 -25.74
N VAL A 98 -8.95 -5.98 -25.96
CA VAL A 98 -8.72 -5.31 -27.27
C VAL A 98 -7.22 -5.04 -27.45
#